data_AF-A0A1T5EJH5-F1
#
_entry.id   AF-A0A1T5EJH5-F1
#
_cell.length_a   1.000
_cell.length_b   1.000
_cell.length_c   1.000
_cell.angle_alpha   90.00
_cell.angle_beta   90.00
_cell.angle_gamma   90.00
#
_symmetry.space_group_name_H-M   'P 1'
#
loop_
_entity.id
_entity.type
_entity.pdbx_description
1 polymer ?
#
loop_
_entity_poly.entity_id
_entity_poly.type
_entity_poly.pdbx_seq_one_letter_code
_entity_poly.pdbx_strand_id
1 'polypeptide(L)' 'MFTTRELEILRLISEGHSTEVISNRLNRTTETIKSHRKNIRLKAQECGEDVKSLTVFAIRYVKMLDQTT' A
#
# COMPACT_ATOMS: atom_id res chain seq x y z
N MET A 1 6.27 -4.53 9.79
CA MET A 1 7.13 -3.50 9.15
C MET A 1 7.04 -3.65 7.63
N PHE A 2 6.78 -2.55 6.90
CA PHE A 2 6.71 -2.55 5.43
C PHE A 2 8.08 -2.24 4.83
N THR A 3 8.38 -2.85 3.69
CA THR A 3 9.58 -2.53 2.89
C THR A 3 9.40 -1.20 2.17
N THR A 4 10.51 -0.58 1.72
CA THR A 4 10.48 0.67 0.94
C THR A 4 9.54 0.58 -0.26
N ARG A 5 9.54 -0.56 -0.97
CA ARG A 5 8.64 -0.79 -2.12
C ARG A 5 7.18 -0.88 -1.72
N GLU A 6 6.89 -1.57 -0.61
CA GLU A 6 5.52 -1.64 -0.09
C GLU A 6 5.02 -0.28 0.39
N LEU A 7 5.90 0.56 0.95
CA LEU A 7 5.60 1.93 1.34
C LEU A 7 5.31 2.82 0.13
N GLU A 8 6.09 2.72 -0.96
CA GLU A 8 5.79 3.42 -2.21
C GLU A 8 4.41 3.03 -2.76
N ILE A 9 4.11 1.73 -2.78
CA ILE A 9 2.81 1.22 -3.24
C ILE A 9 1.69 1.71 -2.31
N LEU A 10 1.89 1.71 -0.99
CA LEU A 10 0.93 2.24 -0.03
C LEU A 10 0.63 3.73 -0.25
N ARG A 11 1.65 4.54 -0.53
CA ARG A 11 1.47 5.96 -0.87
C ARG A 11 0.61 6.13 -2.11
N LEU A 12 0.94 5.43 -3.20
CA LEU A 12 0.15 5.51 -4.43
C LEU A 12 -1.30 5.01 -4.23
N ILE A 13 -1.52 4.00 -3.38
CA ILE A 13 -2.87 3.54 -3.03
C ILE A 13 -3.62 4.61 -2.23
N SER A 14 -2.94 5.32 -1.31
CA SER A 14 -3.55 6.40 -0.53
C SER A 14 -3.99 7.58 -1.40
N GLU A 15 -3.28 7.82 -2.51
CA GLU A 15 -3.62 8.83 -3.52
C GLU A 15 -4.76 8.38 -4.46
N GLY A 16 -5.26 7.15 -4.30
CA GLY A 16 -6.37 6.61 -5.10
C GLY A 16 -5.94 5.99 -6.44
N HIS A 17 -4.66 5.71 -6.66
CA HIS A 17 -4.21 5.10 -7.90
C HIS A 17 -4.61 3.62 -8.02
N SER A 18 -5.11 3.24 -9.21
CA SER A 18 -5.44 1.85 -9.54
C SER A 18 -4.17 1.00 -9.74
N THR A 19 -4.31 -0.32 -9.67
CA THR A 19 -3.20 -1.28 -9.86
C THR A 19 -2.43 -1.04 -11.16
N GLU A 20 -3.13 -0.69 -12.24
CA GLU A 20 -2.55 -0.41 -13.55
C GLU A 20 -1.72 0.89 -13.57
N VAL A 21 -2.21 1.93 -12.90
CA VAL A 21 -1.47 3.19 -12.76
C VAL A 21 -0.22 2.97 -11.92
N ILE A 22 -0.34 2.22 -10.83
CA ILE A 22 0.78 1.87 -9.95
C ILE A 22 1.81 1.02 -10.70
N SER A 23 1.35 0.04 -11.49
CA SER A 23 2.24 -0.83 -12.27
C SER A 23 3.03 -0.05 -13.31
N ASN A 24 2.37 0.90 -14.00
CA ASN A 24 3.01 1.79 -14.95
C ASN A 24 4.01 2.74 -14.27
N ARG A 25 3.65 3.37 -13.15
CA ARG A 25 4.55 4.28 -12.41
C ARG A 25 5.79 3.56 -11.87
N LEU A 26 5.63 2.34 -11.38
CA LEU A 26 6.73 1.57 -10.79
C LEU A 26 7.48 0.71 -11.82
N ASN A 27 7.11 0.77 -13.10
CA ASN A 27 7.65 -0.08 -14.18
C ASN A 27 7.63 -1.58 -13.81
N ARG A 28 6.47 -2.05 -13.32
CA ARG A 28 6.24 -3.44 -12.92
C ARG A 28 4.99 -3.99 -13.58
N THR A 29 4.84 -5.31 -13.57
CA THR A 29 3.61 -5.95 -14.04
C THR A 29 2.49 -5.73 -13.03
N THR A 30 1.26 -5.69 -13.52
CA THR A 30 0.06 -5.61 -12.67
C THR A 30 -0.02 -6.78 -11.69
N GLU A 31 0.48 -7.96 -12.09
CA GLU A 31 0.57 -9.15 -11.25
C GLU A 31 1.52 -8.94 -10.05
N THR A 32 2.71 -8.38 -10.29
CA THR A 32 3.64 -8.03 -9.20
C THR A 32 2.99 -7.04 -8.23
N ILE A 33 2.28 -6.02 -8.71
CA ILE A 33 1.56 -5.08 -7.84
C ILE A 33 0.45 -5.78 -7.05
N LYS A 34 -0.32 -6.70 -7.65
CA LYS A 34 -1.33 -7.50 -6.93
C LYS A 34 -0.70 -8.33 -5.80
N SER A 35 0.44 -8.97 -6.07
CA SER A 35 1.20 -9.72 -5.06
C SER A 35 1.67 -8.83 -3.91
N HIS A 36 2.21 -7.64 -4.21
CA HIS A 36 2.56 -6.67 -3.19
C HIS A 36 1.35 -6.20 -2.37
N ARG A 37 0.21 -5.89 -3.01
CA ARG A 37 -1.03 -5.51 -2.31
C ARG A 37 -1.52 -6.61 -1.37
N LYS A 38 -1.39 -7.89 -1.77
CA LYS A 38 -1.71 -9.04 -0.92
C LYS A 38 -0.77 -9.11 0.29
N ASN A 39 0.54 -8.98 0.09
CA ASN A 39 1.52 -8.99 1.17
C ASN A 39 1.31 -7.83 2.15
N ILE A 40 1.00 -6.63 1.64
CA ILE A 40 0.67 -5.48 2.46
C ILE A 40 -0.55 -5.76 3.33
N ARG A 41 -1.60 -6.36 2.75
CA ARG A 41 -2.81 -6.71 3.49
C ARG A 41 -2.54 -7.71 4.60
N LEU A 42 -1.73 -8.74 4.33
CA LEU A 42 -1.34 -9.74 5.33
C LEU A 42 -0.56 -9.08 6.47
N LYS A 43 0.46 -8.28 6.16
CA LYS A 43 1.25 -7.56 7.16
C LYS A 43 0.41 -6.60 8.01
N ALA A 44 -0.57 -5.94 7.41
CA ALA A 44 -1.50 -5.08 8.14
C ALA A 44 -2.39 -5.89 9.10
N GLN A 45 -2.90 -7.04 8.67
CA GLN A 45 -3.65 -7.95 9.54
C GLN A 45 -2.81 -8.48 10.71
N GLU A 46 -1.54 -8.82 10.47
CA GLU A 46 -0.60 -9.22 11.53
C GLU A 46 -0.35 -8.11 12.56
N CYS A 47 -0.43 -6.84 12.14
CA CYS A 47 -0.38 -5.69 13.04
C CYS A 47 -1.69 -5.40 13.78
N GLY A 48 -2.70 -6.28 13.67
CA GLY A 48 -3.99 -6.14 14.37
C GLY A 48 -4.95 -5.15 13.69
N GLU A 49 -4.69 -4.75 12.45
CA GLU A 49 -5.57 -3.89 11.67
C GLU A 49 -6.59 -4.70 10.89
N ASP A 50 -7.88 -4.48 11.15
CA ASP A 50 -8.95 -5.04 10.33
C ASP A 50 -9.04 -4.29 8.99
N VAL A 51 -8.34 -4.82 7.98
CA VAL A 51 -8.27 -4.21 6.65
C VAL A 51 -9.52 -4.52 5.84
N LYS A 52 -10.62 -3.80 6.13
CA LYS A 52 -11.84 -3.80 5.29
C LYS A 52 -11.57 -3.25 3.90
N SER A 53 -10.77 -2.19 3.82
CA SER A 53 -10.32 -1.59 2.57
C SER A 53 -8.86 -1.20 2.67
N LEU A 54 -8.06 -1.70 1.73
CA LEU A 54 -6.63 -1.38 1.66
C LEU A 54 -6.40 0.12 1.41
N THR A 55 -7.33 0.80 0.74
CA THR A 55 -7.27 2.25 0.50
C THR A 55 -7.44 3.04 1.79
N VAL A 56 -8.41 2.67 2.63
CA VAL A 56 -8.63 3.35 3.92
C VAL A 56 -7.42 3.16 4.83
N PHE A 57 -6.89 1.93 4.88
CA PHE A 57 -5.66 1.63 5.59
C PHE A 57 -4.49 2.48 5.08
N ALA A 58 -4.31 2.57 3.76
CA ALA A 58 -3.24 3.34 3.14
C ALA A 58 -3.30 4.83 3.51
N ILE A 59 -4.48 5.45 3.42
CA ILE A 59 -4.69 6.86 3.79
C ILE A 59 -4.32 7.09 5.26
N ARG A 60 -4.81 6.22 6.16
CA ARG A 60 -4.55 6.32 7.59
C ARG A 60 -3.06 6.16 7.91
N TYR A 61 -2.42 5.16 7.28
CA TYR A 61 -1.02 4.83 7.50
C TYR A 61 -0.10 5.94 7.00
N VAL A 62 -0.35 6.47 5.79
CA VAL A 62 0.44 7.59 5.24
C VAL A 62 0.29 8.84 6.12
N LYS A 63 -0.92 9.17 6.56
CA LYS A 63 -1.15 10.28 7.50
C LYS A 63 -0.37 10.11 8.81
N MET A 64 -0.23 8.90 9.33
CA MET A 64 0.59 8.62 10.51
C MET A 64 2.08 8.83 10.25
N LEU A 65 2.57 8.51 9.04
CA LEU A 65 3.97 8.75 8.66
C LEU A 65 4.29 10.24 8.52
N ASP A 66 3.41 11.02 7.89
CA ASP A 66 3.60 12.47 7.70
C ASP A 66 3.60 13.26 9.02
N GLN A 67 3.01 12.71 10.09
CA GLN A 67 3.04 13.32 11.43
C GLN A 67 4.35 13.06 12.20
N THR A 68 5.24 12.23 11.66
CA THR A 68 6.53 11.87 12.28
C THR A 68 7.75 12.53 11.64
N THR A 69 7.54 13.50 10.73
CA THR A 69 8.59 14.34 10.12
C THR A 69 8.48 15.77 10.61
#